data_AF-A0A350BD56-F1
#
_entry.id   AF-A0A350BD56-F1
#
_cell.length_a   1.000
_cell.length_b   1.000
_cell.length_c   1.000
_cell.angle_alpha   90.00
_cell.angle_beta   90.00
_cell.angle_gamma   90.00
#
_symmetry.space_group_name_H-M   'P 1'
#
loop_
_entity.id
_entity.type
_entity.pdbx_description
1 polymer ?
#
loop_
_entity_poly.entity_id
_entity_poly.type
_entity_poly.pdbx_seq_one_letter_code
_entity_poly.pdbx_strand_id
1 'polypeptide(L)'
;MDDPLIWLIIAILVVFGSFFSATETALAAANKIKLKVRADDGSNGAKLAVKYIDKFEKSVITTVIGSNIVSVFISSLATLMFVRTLGEGLGSMVATIVATAIFYLLCDTLPKSMARAMPQQIAVITATILQLFMVIFYPIIKIFQGLDVLVKLVFKAPKEPELTDKDFSNYVEEAEETGLLDEDDSELIQSALDFAETAVKDVFTPLNKIVGINL
;
A
#
# COMPACT_ATOMS: atom_id res chain seq x y z
N MET A 1 5.96 32.37 29.28
CA MET A 1 6.00 31.13 30.08
C MET A 1 5.54 30.04 29.17
N ASP A 2 6.45 29.13 28.87
CA ASP A 2 6.26 27.95 28.05
C ASP A 2 5.13 27.12 28.63
N ASP A 3 3.98 27.05 27.96
CA ASP A 3 2.92 26.12 28.37
C ASP A 3 3.47 24.70 28.14
N PRO A 4 3.90 23.96 29.20
CA PRO A 4 4.51 22.65 29.05
C PRO A 4 3.54 21.67 28.38
N LEU A 5 2.25 21.98 28.51
CA LEU A 5 1.12 21.31 27.89
C LEU A 5 1.18 21.37 26.35
N ILE A 6 1.58 22.49 25.74
CA ILE A 6 1.65 22.60 24.27
C ILE A 6 2.78 21.70 23.74
N TRP A 7 3.94 21.72 24.38
CA TRP A 7 5.05 20.84 24.02
C TRP A 7 4.69 19.36 24.17
N LEU A 8 3.97 19.01 25.24
CA LEU A 8 3.46 17.65 25.44
C LEU A 8 2.49 17.24 24.32
N ILE A 9 1.57 18.13 23.94
CA ILE A 9 0.63 17.88 22.84
C ILE A 9 1.37 17.70 21.51
N ILE A 10 2.36 18.55 21.21
CA ILE A 10 3.19 18.41 20.00
C ILE A 10 3.94 17.08 20.00
N ALA A 11 4.52 16.67 21.13
CA ALA A 11 5.20 15.38 21.23
C ALA A 11 4.25 14.20 20.96
N ILE A 12 3.04 14.24 21.51
CA ILE A 12 2.00 13.23 21.25
C ILE A 12 1.60 13.23 19.76
N LEU A 13 1.40 14.41 19.18
CA LEU A 13 1.08 14.55 17.76
C LEU A 13 2.19 13.98 16.87
N VAL A 14 3.47 14.20 17.21
CA VAL A 14 4.60 13.62 16.47
C VAL A 14 4.55 12.09 16.47
N VAL A 15 4.22 11.46 17.60
CA VAL A 15 4.05 10.00 17.68
C VAL A 15 2.91 9.54 16.78
N PHE A 16 1.76 10.23 16.78
CA PHE A 16 0.65 9.91 15.88
C PHE A 16 0.99 10.10 14.40
N GLY A 17 1.65 11.20 14.04
CA GLY A 17 2.10 11.45 12.67
C GLY A 17 3.06 10.36 12.19
N SER A 18 4.03 10.01 13.05
CA SER A 18 4.96 8.91 12.80
C SER A 18 4.26 7.58 12.60
N PHE A 19 3.26 7.29 13.44
CA PHE A 19 2.45 6.10 13.33
C PHE A 19 1.74 6.03 11.97
N PHE A 20 1.09 7.11 11.51
CA PHE A 20 0.37 7.10 10.23
C PHE A 20 1.31 6.89 9.04
N SER A 21 2.40 7.64 8.95
CA SER A 21 3.37 7.51 7.85
C SER A 21 4.10 6.16 7.86
N ALA A 22 4.44 5.62 9.03
CA ALA A 22 5.03 4.29 9.16
C ALA A 22 4.04 3.19 8.75
N THR A 23 2.78 3.31 9.15
CA THR A 23 1.73 2.33 8.82
C THR A 23 1.52 2.21 7.33
N GLU A 24 1.35 3.35 6.66
CA GLU A 24 1.18 3.40 5.20
C GLU A 24 2.34 2.69 4.48
N THR A 25 3.57 3.05 4.86
CA THR A 25 4.78 2.50 4.22
C THR A 25 5.00 1.03 4.55
N ALA A 26 4.71 0.61 5.79
CA ALA A 26 4.82 -0.78 6.20
C ALA A 26 3.81 -1.65 5.45
N LEU A 27 2.56 -1.20 5.31
CA LEU A 27 1.54 -1.93 4.54
C LEU A 27 1.91 -2.01 3.04
N ALA A 28 2.47 -0.93 2.48
CA ALA A 28 2.92 -0.90 1.10
C ALA A 28 4.11 -1.85 0.83
N ALA A 29 5.05 -1.94 1.78
CA ALA A 29 6.29 -2.72 1.61
C ALA A 29 6.19 -4.16 2.15
N ALA A 30 5.14 -4.51 2.90
CA ALA A 30 5.03 -5.83 3.52
C ALA A 30 4.69 -6.93 2.52
N ASN A 31 5.44 -8.03 2.58
CA ASN A 31 5.12 -9.24 1.83
C ASN A 31 3.82 -9.87 2.37
N LYS A 32 2.75 -9.80 1.57
CA LYS A 32 1.42 -10.32 1.87
C LYS A 32 1.39 -11.83 2.16
N ILE A 33 2.20 -12.62 1.45
CA ILE A 33 2.25 -14.09 1.63
C ILE A 33 2.77 -14.43 3.03
N LYS A 34 3.89 -13.82 3.45
CA LYS A 34 4.43 -14.01 4.80
C LYS A 34 3.46 -13.59 5.90
N LEU A 35 2.67 -12.54 5.66
CA LEU A 35 1.64 -12.09 6.61
C LEU A 35 0.44 -13.05 6.65
N LYS A 36 0.04 -13.66 5.53
CA LYS A 36 -1.01 -14.69 5.50
C LYS A 36 -0.61 -15.91 6.34
N VAL A 37 0.61 -16.43 6.16
CA VAL A 37 1.11 -17.54 6.98
C VAL A 37 1.02 -17.22 8.47
N ARG A 38 1.49 -16.03 8.89
CA ARG A 38 1.37 -15.57 10.29
C ARG A 38 -0.09 -15.40 10.76
N ALA A 39 -0.99 -15.05 9.85
CA ALA A 39 -2.42 -14.89 10.15
C ALA A 39 -3.07 -16.26 10.38
N ASP A 40 -2.68 -17.27 9.60
CA ASP A 40 -3.14 -18.66 9.73
C ASP A 40 -2.59 -19.30 11.01
N ASP A 41 -1.36 -18.95 11.41
CA ASP A 41 -0.75 -19.30 12.72
C ASP A 41 -1.44 -18.61 13.93
N GLY A 42 -2.51 -17.84 13.71
CA GLY A 42 -3.35 -17.28 14.77
C GLY A 42 -3.07 -15.82 15.13
N SER A 43 -2.17 -15.11 14.44
CA SER A 43 -1.90 -13.69 14.74
C SER A 43 -3.03 -12.78 14.27
N ASN A 44 -3.78 -12.20 15.21
CA ASN A 44 -4.87 -11.24 14.91
C ASN A 44 -4.36 -9.98 14.19
N GLY A 45 -3.19 -9.46 14.56
CA GLY A 45 -2.59 -8.30 13.90
C GLY A 45 -2.20 -8.62 12.45
N ALA A 46 -1.72 -9.84 12.17
CA ALA A 46 -1.44 -10.26 10.81
C ALA A 46 -2.71 -10.42 9.97
N LYS A 47 -3.81 -10.95 10.55
CA LYS A 47 -5.13 -10.98 9.89
C LYS A 47 -5.60 -9.59 9.49
N LEU A 48 -5.45 -8.61 10.38
CA LEU A 48 -5.79 -7.22 10.09
C LEU A 48 -4.87 -6.61 9.03
N ALA A 49 -3.56 -6.82 9.12
CA ALA A 49 -2.61 -6.33 8.13
C ALA A 49 -2.93 -6.87 6.73
N VAL A 50 -3.20 -8.18 6.58
CA VAL A 50 -3.63 -8.77 5.31
C VAL A 50 -4.92 -8.11 4.80
N LYS A 51 -5.92 -7.94 5.67
CA LYS A 51 -7.19 -7.26 5.33
C LYS A 51 -6.97 -5.81 4.84
N TYR A 52 -6.00 -5.11 5.41
CA TYR A 52 -5.69 -3.72 5.04
C TYR A 52 -4.83 -3.60 3.79
N ILE A 53 -4.02 -4.61 3.49
CA ILE A 53 -3.34 -4.75 2.19
C ILE A 53 -4.37 -5.10 1.10
N ASP A 54 -5.32 -5.99 1.36
CA ASP A 54 -6.39 -6.32 0.42
C ASP A 54 -7.30 -5.12 0.10
N LYS A 55 -7.44 -4.19 1.05
CA LYS A 55 -8.20 -2.95 0.91
C LYS A 55 -7.29 -1.74 1.01
N PHE A 56 -6.16 -1.78 0.30
CA PHE A 56 -5.07 -0.81 0.43
C PHE A 56 -5.56 0.63 0.26
N GLU A 57 -6.44 0.90 -0.71
CA GLU A 57 -7.03 2.21 -0.94
C GLU A 57 -7.64 2.83 0.34
N LYS A 58 -8.41 2.06 1.11
CA LYS A 58 -9.02 2.54 2.36
C LYS A 58 -7.97 2.82 3.42
N SER A 59 -6.95 1.97 3.50
CA SER A 59 -5.84 2.11 4.43
C SER A 59 -5.06 3.38 4.15
N VAL A 60 -4.72 3.63 2.88
CA VAL A 60 -4.04 4.84 2.43
C VAL A 60 -4.86 6.09 2.72
N ILE A 61 -6.15 6.11 2.36
CA ILE A 61 -7.03 7.25 2.67
C ILE A 61 -7.00 7.55 4.18
N THR A 62 -7.10 6.52 5.02
CA THR A 62 -7.10 6.68 6.48
C THR A 62 -5.77 7.23 7.00
N THR A 63 -4.63 6.67 6.57
CA THR A 63 -3.30 7.09 7.04
C THR A 63 -2.93 8.49 6.54
N VAL A 64 -3.23 8.80 5.27
CA VAL A 64 -2.94 10.10 4.68
C VAL A 64 -3.77 11.20 5.35
N ILE A 65 -5.06 10.96 5.59
CA ILE A 65 -5.91 11.92 6.32
C ILE A 65 -5.38 12.13 7.74
N GLY A 66 -5.07 11.05 8.46
CA GLY A 66 -4.52 11.13 9.82
C GLY A 66 -3.22 11.94 9.87
N SER A 67 -2.29 11.65 8.95
CA SER A 67 -1.01 12.35 8.84
C SER A 67 -1.19 13.84 8.53
N ASN A 68 -2.11 14.19 7.62
CA ASN A 68 -2.42 15.58 7.29
C ASN A 68 -3.04 16.34 8.46
N ILE A 69 -3.99 15.72 9.18
CA ILE A 69 -4.58 16.31 10.38
C ILE A 69 -3.50 16.63 11.40
N VAL A 70 -2.60 15.68 11.67
CA VAL A 70 -1.48 15.87 12.59
C VAL A 70 -0.56 17.01 12.13
N SER A 71 -0.22 17.06 10.84
CA SER A 71 0.62 18.12 10.26
C SER A 71 0.01 19.51 10.48
N VAL A 72 -1.29 19.65 10.20
CA VAL A 72 -2.03 20.92 10.40
C VAL A 72 -2.04 21.31 11.88
N PHE A 73 -2.28 20.36 12.80
CA PHE A 73 -2.25 20.65 14.23
C PHE A 73 -0.87 21.08 14.72
N ILE A 74 0.21 20.39 14.29
CA ILE A 74 1.57 20.77 14.65
C ILE A 74 1.90 22.17 14.13
N SER A 75 1.58 22.45 12.86
CA SER A 75 1.81 23.77 12.25
C SER A 75 1.02 24.88 12.95
N SER A 76 -0.25 24.64 13.26
CA SER A 76 -1.11 25.60 13.97
C SER A 76 -0.60 25.89 15.38
N LEU A 77 -0.25 24.85 16.15
CA LEU A 77 0.28 25.01 17.51
C LEU A 77 1.66 25.70 17.51
N ALA A 78 2.54 25.34 16.57
CA ALA A 78 3.81 26.01 16.40
C ALA A 78 3.60 27.50 16.08
N THR A 79 2.67 27.82 15.17
CA THR A 79 2.35 29.21 14.81
C THR A 79 1.87 30.00 16.02
N LEU A 80 0.94 29.45 16.81
CA LEU A 80 0.46 30.10 18.04
C LEU A 80 1.59 30.35 19.05
N MET A 81 2.53 29.42 19.18
CA MET A 81 3.69 29.58 20.06
C MET A 81 4.62 30.69 19.59
N PHE A 82 5.12 30.59 18.35
CA PHE A 82 6.16 31.49 17.87
C PHE A 82 5.65 32.90 17.58
N VAL A 83 4.39 33.06 17.17
CA VAL A 83 3.78 34.39 17.01
C VAL A 83 3.71 35.13 18.35
N ARG A 84 3.36 34.43 19.43
CA ARG A 84 3.32 35.03 20.78
C ARG A 84 4.70 35.43 21.29
N THR A 85 5.76 34.75 20.90
CA THR A 85 7.13 35.02 21.37
C THR A 85 7.92 35.98 20.48
N LEU A 86 7.73 35.93 19.16
CA LEU A 86 8.54 36.64 18.15
C LEU A 86 7.74 37.69 17.35
N GLY A 87 6.43 37.83 17.61
CA GLY A 87 5.52 38.70 16.85
C GLY A 87 4.95 38.05 15.60
N GLU A 88 3.91 38.65 15.00
CA GLU A 88 3.14 38.05 13.90
C GLU A 88 3.98 37.75 12.64
N GLY A 89 4.85 38.67 12.23
CA GLY A 89 5.66 38.53 11.02
C GLY A 89 6.76 37.47 11.15
N LEU A 90 7.72 37.70 12.03
CA LEU A 90 8.86 36.79 12.23
C LEU A 90 8.43 35.46 12.86
N GLY A 91 7.47 35.48 13.78
CA GLY A 91 6.99 34.28 14.46
C GLY A 91 6.28 33.29 13.53
N SER A 92 5.45 33.77 12.60
CA SER A 92 4.77 32.88 11.64
C SER A 92 5.73 32.23 10.63
N MET A 93 6.73 32.98 10.15
CA MET A 93 7.79 32.42 9.28
C MET A 93 8.62 31.36 10.01
N VAL A 94 9.10 31.67 11.21
CA VAL A 94 9.89 30.73 12.01
C VAL A 94 9.07 29.49 12.37
N ALA A 95 7.80 29.66 12.76
CA ALA A 95 6.90 28.54 13.02
C ALA A 95 6.77 27.61 11.82
N THR A 96 6.55 28.17 10.62
CA THR A 96 6.35 27.38 9.41
C THR A 96 7.58 26.54 9.09
N ILE A 97 8.77 27.14 9.17
CA ILE A 97 10.04 26.45 8.90
C ILE A 97 10.27 25.34 9.93
N VAL A 98 10.12 25.65 11.22
CA VAL A 98 10.38 24.71 12.31
C VAL A 98 9.36 23.56 12.31
N ALA A 99 8.06 23.86 12.17
CA ALA A 99 7.01 22.85 12.13
C ALA A 99 7.18 21.91 10.94
N THR A 100 7.51 22.46 9.76
CA THR A 100 7.75 21.66 8.55
C THR A 100 8.97 20.75 8.73
N ALA A 101 10.07 21.29 9.26
CA ALA A 101 11.28 20.50 9.51
C ALA A 101 11.03 19.37 10.53
N ILE A 102 10.35 19.67 11.64
CA ILE A 102 10.00 18.68 12.66
C ILE A 102 9.11 17.59 12.07
N PHE A 103 8.03 17.96 11.38
CA PHE A 103 7.12 16.99 10.78
C PHE A 103 7.82 16.13 9.72
N TYR A 104 8.56 16.76 8.80
CA TYR A 104 9.25 16.06 7.72
C TYR A 104 10.29 15.07 8.25
N LEU A 105 11.07 15.45 9.27
CA LEU A 105 12.09 14.56 9.82
C LEU A 105 11.49 13.49 10.72
N LEU A 106 10.71 13.90 11.72
CA LEU A 106 10.26 13.01 12.79
C LEU A 106 8.99 12.24 12.43
N CYS A 107 8.01 12.87 11.78
CA CYS A 107 6.75 12.22 11.45
C CYS A 107 6.80 11.49 10.11
N ASP A 108 7.58 11.99 9.15
CA ASP A 108 7.55 11.46 7.79
C ASP A 108 8.77 10.61 7.44
N THR A 109 9.96 11.20 7.36
CA THR A 109 11.13 10.52 6.78
C THR A 109 11.67 9.39 7.65
N LEU A 110 11.88 9.63 8.96
CA LEU A 110 12.41 8.61 9.87
C LEU A 110 11.46 7.40 10.01
N PRO A 111 10.15 7.58 10.27
CA PRO A 111 9.24 6.45 10.45
C PRO A 111 9.08 5.64 9.17
N LYS A 112 9.10 6.28 8.00
CA LYS A 112 9.11 5.59 6.70
C LYS A 112 10.36 4.74 6.50
N SER A 113 11.53 5.26 6.89
CA SER A 113 12.78 4.49 6.83
C SER A 113 12.73 3.25 7.71
N MET A 114 12.25 3.38 8.95
CA MET A 114 12.05 2.26 9.86
C MET A 114 11.02 1.25 9.34
N ALA A 115 9.91 1.74 8.78
CA ALA A 115 8.86 0.92 8.18
C ALA A 115 9.39 0.06 7.02
N ARG A 116 10.30 0.58 6.21
CA ARG A 116 10.94 -0.19 5.12
C ARG A 116 11.93 -1.23 5.63
N ALA A 117 12.61 -0.96 6.75
CA ALA A 117 13.54 -1.91 7.34
C ALA A 117 12.84 -3.14 7.95
N MET A 118 11.65 -2.95 8.54
CA MET A 118 10.92 -4.03 9.24
C MET A 118 9.41 -4.04 8.91
N PRO A 119 9.03 -4.18 7.63
CA PRO A 119 7.67 -3.92 7.19
C PRO A 119 6.65 -4.89 7.78
N GLN A 120 6.98 -6.19 7.89
CA GLN A 120 6.05 -7.18 8.42
C GLN A 120 5.73 -6.96 9.90
N GLN A 121 6.73 -6.60 10.71
CA GLN A 121 6.53 -6.40 12.15
C GLN A 121 5.73 -5.13 12.41
N ILE A 122 6.11 -4.04 11.74
CA ILE A 122 5.44 -2.75 11.88
C ILE A 122 4.00 -2.86 11.39
N ALA A 123 3.76 -3.49 10.22
CA ALA A 123 2.40 -3.68 9.69
C ALA A 123 1.49 -4.45 10.66
N VAL A 124 1.99 -5.52 11.31
CA VAL A 124 1.19 -6.30 12.28
C VAL A 124 0.82 -5.48 13.51
N ILE A 125 1.77 -4.72 14.05
CA ILE A 125 1.55 -3.89 15.24
C ILE A 125 0.59 -2.75 14.89
N THR A 126 0.86 -2.04 13.80
CA THR A 126 0.11 -0.84 13.45
C THR A 126 -1.27 -1.14 12.90
N ALA A 127 -1.49 -2.29 12.25
CA ALA A 127 -2.81 -2.69 11.76
C ALA A 127 -3.86 -2.72 12.89
N THR A 128 -3.49 -3.19 14.07
CA THR A 128 -4.43 -3.24 15.21
C THR A 128 -4.89 -1.85 15.63
N ILE A 129 -3.97 -0.89 15.69
CA ILE A 129 -4.28 0.50 16.04
C ILE A 129 -5.02 1.20 14.88
N LEU A 130 -4.65 0.89 13.64
CA LEU A 130 -5.30 1.45 12.44
C LEU A 130 -6.79 1.12 12.39
N GLN A 131 -7.21 -0.04 12.94
CA GLN A 131 -8.61 -0.40 13.02
C GLN A 131 -9.46 0.64 13.75
N LEU A 132 -8.95 1.21 14.84
CA LEU A 132 -9.65 2.25 15.59
C LEU A 132 -9.85 3.49 14.73
N PHE A 133 -8.78 3.94 14.05
CA PHE A 133 -8.83 5.11 13.18
C PHE A 133 -9.72 4.90 11.95
N MET A 134 -9.78 3.69 11.41
CA MET A 134 -10.70 3.37 10.32
C MET A 134 -12.17 3.53 10.73
N VAL A 135 -12.52 3.22 11.98
CA VAL A 135 -13.88 3.42 12.49
C VAL A 135 -14.15 4.91 12.69
N ILE A 136 -13.19 5.64 13.27
CA ILE A 136 -13.33 7.09 13.51
C ILE A 136 -13.45 7.87 12.20
N PHE A 137 -12.63 7.55 11.19
CA PHE A 137 -12.62 8.23 9.89
C PHE A 137 -13.58 7.61 8.88
N TYR A 138 -14.37 6.61 9.26
CA TYR A 138 -15.35 5.96 8.40
C TYR A 138 -16.26 6.92 7.59
N PRO A 139 -16.86 7.98 8.18
CA PRO A 139 -17.70 8.89 7.40
C PRO A 139 -16.90 9.65 6.33
N ILE A 140 -15.65 10.02 6.62
CA ILE A 140 -14.78 10.72 5.69
C ILE A 140 -14.37 9.78 4.55
N ILE A 141 -13.98 8.54 4.87
CA ILE A 141 -13.64 7.51 3.87
C ILE A 141 -14.81 7.32 2.89
N LYS A 142 -16.06 7.26 3.38
CA LYS A 142 -17.25 7.14 2.53
C LYS A 142 -17.41 8.30 1.53
N ILE A 143 -17.09 9.52 1.93
CA ILE A 143 -17.14 10.70 1.06
C ILE A 143 -16.12 10.56 -0.07
N PHE A 144 -14.87 10.23 0.26
CA PHE A 144 -13.81 10.02 -0.74
C PHE A 144 -14.15 8.91 -1.72
N GLN A 145 -14.73 7.80 -1.24
CA GLN A 145 -15.19 6.73 -2.14
C GLN A 145 -16.32 7.17 -3.07
N GLY A 146 -17.23 8.02 -2.59
CA GLY A 146 -18.28 8.61 -3.43
C GLY A 146 -17.70 9.51 -4.53
N LEU A 147 -16.65 10.26 -4.21
CA LEU A 147 -15.93 11.08 -5.19
C LEU A 147 -15.21 10.22 -6.23
N ASP A 148 -14.56 9.13 -5.83
CA ASP A 148 -13.89 8.22 -6.76
C ASP A 148 -14.88 7.59 -7.76
N VAL A 149 -16.06 7.18 -7.29
CA VAL A 149 -17.13 6.70 -8.16
C VAL A 149 -17.59 7.78 -9.15
N LEU A 150 -17.75 9.02 -8.68
CA LEU A 150 -18.12 10.15 -9.53
C LEU A 150 -17.05 10.40 -10.61
N VAL A 151 -15.76 10.37 -10.23
CA VAL A 151 -14.63 10.53 -11.16
C VAL A 151 -14.63 9.42 -12.20
N LYS A 152 -14.76 8.16 -11.79
CA LYS A 152 -14.82 7.01 -12.72
C LYS A 152 -15.98 7.13 -13.71
N LEU A 153 -17.11 7.65 -13.27
CA LEU A 153 -18.30 7.85 -14.10
C LEU A 153 -18.12 9.00 -15.10
N VAL A 154 -17.43 10.07 -14.71
CA VAL A 154 -17.12 11.22 -15.57
C VAL A 154 -16.03 10.89 -16.58
N PHE A 155 -14.98 10.20 -16.16
CA PHE A 155 -13.78 9.96 -16.98
C PHE A 155 -13.80 8.63 -17.75
N LYS A 156 -14.87 7.82 -17.66
CA LYS A 156 -14.95 6.47 -18.25
C LYS A 156 -13.63 5.72 -18.07
N ALA A 157 -13.22 5.52 -16.81
CA ALA A 157 -12.01 4.78 -16.51
C ALA A 157 -12.03 3.46 -17.31
N PRO A 158 -10.96 3.11 -18.05
CA PRO A 158 -10.90 1.83 -18.72
C PRO A 158 -11.17 0.75 -17.67
N LYS A 159 -12.04 -0.21 -18.00
CA LYS A 159 -12.15 -1.44 -17.19
C LYS A 159 -10.73 -1.96 -16.96
N GLU A 160 -10.44 -2.44 -15.76
CA GLU A 160 -9.19 -3.16 -15.50
C GLU A 160 -8.95 -4.10 -16.69
N PRO A 161 -7.78 -4.02 -17.36
CA PRO A 161 -7.51 -4.89 -18.49
C PRO A 161 -7.71 -6.32 -18.00
N GLU A 162 -8.63 -7.04 -18.62
CA GLU A 162 -8.77 -8.47 -18.39
C GLU A 162 -7.40 -9.08 -18.70
N LEU A 163 -6.83 -9.81 -17.73
CA LEU A 163 -5.55 -10.50 -17.90
C LEU A 163 -5.62 -11.33 -19.17
N THR A 164 -4.82 -10.99 -20.16
CA THR A 164 -4.72 -11.77 -21.39
C THR A 164 -3.74 -12.92 -21.19
N ASP A 165 -3.83 -13.97 -22.01
CA ASP A 165 -2.88 -15.09 -21.97
C ASP A 165 -1.43 -14.61 -22.15
N LYS A 166 -1.22 -13.53 -22.92
CA LYS A 166 0.08 -12.86 -23.05
C LYS A 166 0.57 -12.21 -21.76
N ASP A 167 -0.32 -11.54 -21.03
CA ASP A 167 0.04 -10.97 -19.73
C ASP A 167 0.42 -12.07 -18.75
N PHE A 168 -0.29 -13.21 -18.81
CA PHE A 168 0.02 -14.37 -17.98
C PHE A 168 1.36 -15.01 -18.34
N SER A 169 1.68 -15.21 -19.63
CA SER A 169 3.01 -15.69 -20.05
C SER A 169 4.13 -14.76 -19.59
N ASN A 170 3.96 -13.44 -19.68
CA ASN A 170 4.94 -12.48 -19.19
C ASN A 170 5.20 -12.61 -17.68
N TYR A 171 4.16 -12.90 -16.88
CA TYR A 171 4.32 -13.15 -15.44
C TYR A 171 5.07 -14.45 -15.14
N VAL A 172 4.87 -15.49 -15.97
CA VAL A 172 5.58 -16.77 -15.83
C VAL A 172 7.06 -16.58 -16.15
N GLU A 173 7.40 -15.86 -17.22
CA GLU A 173 8.79 -15.48 -17.55
C GLU A 173 9.43 -14.63 -16.44
N GLU A 174 8.73 -13.61 -15.90
CA GLU A 174 9.26 -12.80 -14.80
C GLU A 174 9.52 -13.64 -13.54
N ALA A 175 8.67 -14.64 -13.27
CA ALA A 175 8.84 -15.55 -12.14
C ALA A 175 10.03 -16.51 -12.33
N GLU A 176 10.31 -16.92 -13.56
CA GLU A 176 11.52 -17.68 -13.92
C GLU A 176 12.78 -16.82 -13.75
N GLU A 177 12.80 -15.59 -14.30
CA GLU A 177 13.94 -14.66 -14.21
C GLU A 177 14.27 -14.28 -12.75
N THR A 178 13.25 -14.20 -11.88
CA THR A 178 13.42 -13.92 -10.45
C THR A 178 13.74 -15.16 -9.61
N GLY A 179 13.81 -16.34 -10.24
CA GLY A 179 14.13 -17.62 -9.61
C GLY A 179 13.04 -18.15 -8.68
N LEU A 180 11.79 -17.73 -8.88
CA LEU A 180 10.61 -18.24 -8.18
C LEU A 180 10.04 -19.51 -8.82
N LEU A 181 10.35 -19.74 -10.10
CA LEU A 181 9.97 -20.88 -10.93
C LEU A 181 11.21 -21.44 -11.62
N ASP A 182 11.28 -22.77 -11.73
CA ASP A 182 12.33 -23.45 -12.49
C ASP A 182 12.00 -23.39 -14.00
N GLU A 183 13.03 -23.43 -14.85
CA GLU A 183 12.90 -23.37 -16.32
C GLU A 183 11.98 -24.47 -16.86
N ASP A 184 12.09 -25.70 -16.34
CA ASP A 184 11.23 -26.84 -16.70
C ASP A 184 9.74 -26.58 -16.38
N ASP A 185 9.46 -25.94 -15.24
CA ASP A 185 8.09 -25.63 -14.81
C ASP A 185 7.49 -24.49 -15.65
N SER A 186 8.31 -23.50 -16.00
CA SER A 186 7.95 -22.40 -16.92
C SER A 186 7.58 -22.94 -18.30
N GLU A 187 8.42 -23.82 -18.86
CA GLU A 187 8.22 -24.42 -20.18
C GLU A 187 6.93 -25.27 -20.24
N LEU A 188 6.62 -26.00 -19.16
CA LEU A 188 5.38 -26.77 -19.04
C LEU A 188 4.13 -25.87 -19.01
N ILE A 189 4.18 -24.75 -18.27
CA ILE A 189 3.05 -23.80 -18.19
C ILE A 189 2.83 -23.12 -19.54
N GLN A 190 3.90 -22.70 -20.22
CA GLN A 190 3.82 -22.09 -21.56
C GLN A 190 3.26 -23.10 -22.59
N SER A 191 3.76 -24.33 -22.59
CA SER A 191 3.27 -25.40 -23.46
C SER A 191 1.77 -25.71 -23.24
N ALA A 192 1.28 -25.59 -22.01
CA ALA A 192 -0.13 -25.79 -21.71
C ALA A 192 -1.02 -24.66 -22.27
N LEU A 193 -0.53 -23.41 -22.28
CA LEU A 193 -1.21 -22.28 -22.91
C LEU A 193 -1.25 -22.45 -24.43
N ASP A 194 -0.11 -22.79 -25.04
CA ASP A 194 -0.01 -23.04 -26.48
C ASP A 194 -0.90 -24.22 -26.93
N PHE A 195 -0.99 -25.27 -26.12
CA PHE A 195 -1.87 -26.41 -26.38
C PHE A 195 -3.35 -25.99 -26.43
N ALA A 196 -3.78 -25.05 -25.58
CA ALA A 196 -5.15 -24.56 -25.58
C ALA A 196 -5.53 -23.84 -26.89
N GLU A 197 -4.55 -23.22 -27.56
CA GLU A 197 -4.72 -22.57 -28.87
C GLU A 197 -4.43 -23.48 -30.08
N THR A 198 -3.80 -24.63 -29.85
CA THR A 198 -3.37 -25.55 -30.92
C THR A 198 -4.57 -26.18 -31.63
N ALA A 199 -4.69 -25.95 -32.94
CA ALA A 199 -5.75 -26.55 -33.73
C ALA A 199 -5.36 -27.96 -34.21
N VAL A 200 -6.36 -28.83 -34.43
CA VAL A 200 -6.15 -30.22 -34.90
C VAL A 200 -5.32 -30.27 -36.20
N LYS A 201 -5.47 -29.26 -37.06
CA LYS A 201 -4.69 -29.13 -38.31
C LYS A 201 -3.18 -28.98 -38.09
N ASP A 202 -2.75 -28.56 -36.90
CA ASP A 202 -1.34 -28.29 -36.58
C ASP A 202 -0.64 -29.55 -36.04
N VAL A 203 -1.41 -30.57 -35.64
CA VAL A 203 -0.89 -31.82 -35.03
C VAL A 203 -1.26 -33.08 -35.83
N PHE A 204 -2.25 -33.02 -36.73
CA PHE A 204 -2.67 -34.21 -37.47
C PHE A 204 -1.54 -34.75 -38.36
N THR A 205 -1.49 -36.07 -38.48
CA THR A 205 -0.63 -36.73 -39.47
C THR A 205 -1.30 -36.68 -40.84
N PRO A 206 -0.70 -36.03 -41.84
CA PRO A 206 -1.25 -35.98 -43.20
C PRO A 206 -1.48 -37.39 -43.77
N LEU A 207 -2.57 -37.57 -44.53
CA LEU A 207 -3.01 -38.88 -45.03
C LEU A 207 -1.92 -39.62 -45.84
N ASN A 208 -1.06 -38.86 -46.53
CA ASN A 208 0.06 -39.39 -47.31
C ASN A 208 1.22 -39.94 -46.45
N LYS A 209 1.23 -39.68 -45.14
CA LYS A 209 2.21 -40.21 -44.17
C LYS A 209 1.65 -41.33 -43.31
N ILE A 210 0.39 -41.74 -43.52
CA ILE A 210 -0.25 -42.82 -42.78
C ILE A 210 0.18 -44.16 -43.38
N VAL A 211 0.74 -45.05 -42.55
CA VAL A 211 1.03 -46.44 -42.92
C VAL A 211 -0.21 -47.28 -42.65
N GLY A 212 -0.94 -47.63 -43.71
CA GLY A 212 -2.10 -48.53 -43.63
C GLY A 212 -1.72 -49.99 -43.91
N ILE A 213 -2.33 -50.92 -43.18
CA ILE A 213 -2.23 -52.37 -43.43
C ILE A 213 -3.56 -52.80 -44.06
N ASN A 214 -3.53 -53.45 -45.21
CA ASN A 214 -4.72 -54.07 -45.80
C ASN A 214 -5.04 -55.35 -45.01
N LEU A 215 -6.23 -55.39 -44.41
CA LEU A 215 -6.81 -56.58 -43.76
C LEU A 215 -7.45 -57.51 -44.79
#